data_AF-A0A9P6LXH0-F1
#
_entry.id   AF-A0A9P6LXH0-F1
#
_cell.length_a   1.000
_cell.length_b   1.000
_cell.length_c   1.000
_cell.angle_alpha   90.00
_cell.angle_beta   90.00
_cell.angle_gamma   90.00
#
_symmetry.space_group_name_H-M   'P 1'
#
loop_
_entity.id
_entity.type
_entity.pdbx_description
1 polymer ?
#
loop_
_entity_poly.entity_id
_entity_poly.type
_entity_poly.pdbx_seq_one_letter_code
_entity_poly.pdbx_strand_id
1 'polypeptide(L)'
;GANKGGKYRHYYDLRAGNNCFNLDTDMTSASVQSFSFCSMAWTRCSISIHSETGCNGVNLGSATAKAPIEEWNKDQTSAAGSKMKSFRIQGCKEIPVAGNLDCQKCTNDP
;
A
#
# COMPACT_ATOMS: atom_id res chain seq x y z
N GLY A 1 -11.45 9.40 -7.80
CA GLY A 1 -10.52 8.50 -8.51
C GLY A 1 -11.31 7.57 -9.40
N ALA A 2 -10.69 6.99 -10.42
CA ALA A 2 -11.34 6.07 -11.34
C ALA A 2 -11.99 4.91 -10.57
N ASN A 3 -13.27 4.67 -10.84
CA ASN A 3 -14.07 3.58 -10.27
C ASN A 3 -13.44 2.22 -10.60
N LYS A 4 -12.57 1.71 -9.72
CA LYS A 4 -12.04 0.35 -9.82
C LYS A 4 -13.04 -0.60 -9.17
N GLY A 5 -13.98 -1.14 -9.96
CA GLY A 5 -14.92 -2.15 -9.50
C GLY A 5 -14.21 -3.47 -9.15
N GLY A 6 -14.65 -4.17 -8.09
CA GLY A 6 -14.08 -5.43 -7.63
C GLY A 6 -14.12 -5.60 -6.11
N LYS A 7 -13.48 -6.67 -5.59
CA LYS A 7 -13.26 -6.85 -4.15
C LYS A 7 -12.12 -5.96 -3.68
N TYR A 8 -12.34 -5.20 -2.61
CA TYR A 8 -11.35 -4.37 -1.95
C TYR A 8 -11.02 -4.92 -0.56
N ARG A 9 -9.80 -4.68 -0.10
CA ARG A 9 -9.36 -5.05 1.25
C ARG A 9 -8.43 -3.99 1.80
N HIS A 10 -8.74 -3.52 3.01
CA HIS A 10 -7.94 -2.52 3.71
C HIS A 10 -7.03 -3.21 4.70
N TYR A 11 -5.78 -2.77 4.70
CA TYR A 11 -4.77 -3.20 5.67
C TYR A 11 -4.30 -1.96 6.39
N TYR A 12 -4.10 -2.10 7.69
CA TYR A 12 -3.72 -1.00 8.54
C TYR A 12 -2.61 -1.42 9.47
N ASP A 13 -1.61 -0.55 9.62
CA ASP A 13 -0.57 -0.69 10.63
C ASP A 13 -0.42 0.60 11.43
N LEU A 14 -0.74 0.52 12.72
CA LEU A 14 -0.52 1.59 13.69
C LEU A 14 0.94 1.76 14.06
N ARG A 15 1.72 0.69 13.89
CA ARG A 15 3.09 0.63 14.32
C ARG A 15 3.91 0.69 13.05
N ALA A 16 4.96 1.49 13.04
CA ALA A 16 6.02 1.44 12.04
C ALA A 16 6.74 0.08 11.97
N GLY A 17 6.13 -1.01 12.47
CA GLY A 17 6.66 -2.35 12.38
C GLY A 17 6.79 -2.68 10.91
N ASN A 18 7.95 -3.21 10.53
CA ASN A 18 8.22 -3.68 9.17
C ASN A 18 7.39 -4.94 8.84
N ASN A 19 6.09 -4.89 9.16
CA ASN A 19 5.15 -5.98 9.12
C ASN A 19 4.86 -6.32 7.67
N CYS A 20 4.89 -7.62 7.41
CA CYS A 20 4.46 -8.14 6.13
C CYS A 20 2.97 -8.47 6.21
N PHE A 21 2.23 -8.02 5.20
CA PHE A 21 0.82 -8.29 5.01
C PHE A 21 0.64 -9.22 3.83
N ASN A 22 0.03 -10.38 4.08
CA ASN A 22 -0.37 -11.30 3.03
C ASN A 22 -1.69 -10.86 2.42
N LEU A 23 -1.77 -10.93 1.10
CA LEU A 23 -3.03 -10.81 0.39
C LEU A 23 -3.76 -12.15 0.45
N ASP A 24 -5.08 -12.10 0.55
CA ASP A 24 -5.90 -13.30 0.56
C ASP A 24 -5.82 -14.06 -0.78
N THR A 25 -6.05 -15.37 -0.71
CA THR A 25 -5.99 -16.26 -1.88
C THR A 25 -7.00 -15.88 -2.96
N ASP A 26 -8.16 -15.34 -2.58
CA ASP A 26 -9.18 -14.89 -3.52
C ASP A 26 -8.77 -13.60 -4.27
N MET A 27 -8.00 -12.71 -3.64
CA MET A 27 -7.43 -11.54 -4.30
C MET A 27 -6.27 -11.91 -5.24
N THR A 28 -5.39 -12.81 -4.79
CA THR A 28 -4.19 -13.18 -5.55
C THR A 28 -4.50 -14.09 -6.73
N SER A 29 -5.51 -14.96 -6.63
CA SER A 29 -5.97 -15.81 -7.74
C SER A 29 -6.54 -15.02 -8.92
N ALA A 30 -7.19 -13.87 -8.65
CA ALA A 30 -7.74 -12.99 -9.68
C ALA A 30 -6.71 -12.01 -10.28
N SER A 31 -5.45 -12.05 -9.80
CA SER A 31 -4.42 -11.03 -10.03
C SER A 31 -4.82 -9.65 -9.53
N VAL A 32 -3.98 -9.05 -8.70
CA VAL A 32 -4.25 -7.71 -8.17
C VAL A 32 -4.28 -6.68 -9.31
N GLN A 33 -5.31 -5.84 -9.34
CA GLN A 33 -5.58 -4.84 -10.38
C GLN A 33 -5.21 -3.41 -9.97
N SER A 34 -5.09 -3.15 -8.67
CA SER A 34 -4.69 -1.86 -8.09
C SER A 34 -4.32 -2.05 -6.63
N PHE A 35 -3.49 -1.17 -6.11
CA PHE A 35 -3.10 -1.20 -4.71
C PHE A 35 -2.80 0.24 -4.24
N SER A 36 -3.73 0.88 -3.56
CA SER A 36 -3.50 2.21 -3.00
C SER A 36 -2.93 2.10 -1.60
N PHE A 37 -2.08 3.04 -1.19
CA PHE A 37 -1.63 3.13 0.19
C PHE A 37 -1.70 4.57 0.71
N CYS A 38 -2.11 4.72 1.96
CA CYS A 38 -2.19 6.01 2.61
C CYS A 38 -1.34 6.00 3.88
N SER A 39 -0.67 7.11 4.15
CA SER A 39 0.04 7.33 5.40
C SER A 39 -0.47 8.61 6.06
N MET A 40 -0.58 8.60 7.39
CA MET A 40 -1.02 9.78 8.12
C MET A 40 -0.15 11.00 7.80
N ALA A 41 -0.72 12.20 7.85
CA ALA A 41 -0.01 13.42 7.44
C ALA A 41 1.31 13.67 8.20
N TRP A 42 1.45 13.14 9.42
CA TRP A 42 2.65 13.21 10.25
C TRP A 42 3.57 11.99 10.14
N THR A 43 3.29 11.03 9.27
CA THR A 43 4.09 9.82 9.10
C THR A 43 4.31 9.53 7.63
N ARG A 44 5.56 9.33 7.21
CA ARG A 44 5.88 8.83 5.86
C ARG A 44 6.36 7.40 5.94
N CYS A 45 5.60 6.48 5.35
CA CYS A 45 5.98 5.08 5.21
C CYS A 45 6.39 4.76 3.78
N SER A 46 7.25 3.76 3.63
CA SER A 46 7.51 3.11 2.36
C SER A 46 6.81 1.76 2.31
N ILE A 47 6.42 1.35 1.12
CA ILE A 47 5.88 0.02 0.85
C ILE A 47 6.82 -0.72 -0.09
N SER A 48 6.91 -2.04 0.09
CA SER A 48 7.51 -2.94 -0.91
C SER A 48 6.55 -4.08 -1.20
N ILE A 49 6.48 -4.51 -2.45
CA ILE A 49 5.51 -5.46 -2.98
C ILE A 49 6.26 -6.72 -3.39
N HIS A 50 5.74 -7.90 -3.04
CA HIS A 50 6.46 -9.16 -3.18
C HIS A 50 5.63 -10.21 -3.91
N SER A 51 6.30 -11.06 -4.70
CA SER A 51 5.67 -12.11 -5.49
C SER A 51 5.19 -13.33 -4.69
N GLU A 52 5.65 -13.47 -3.44
CA GLU A 52 5.30 -14.57 -2.55
C GLU A 52 4.72 -14.07 -1.23
N THR A 53 4.07 -14.96 -0.48
CA THR A 53 3.58 -14.64 0.87
C THR A 53 4.75 -14.45 1.84
N GLY A 54 4.51 -13.74 2.94
CA GLY A 54 5.51 -13.45 3.97
C GLY A 54 6.61 -12.48 3.52
N CYS A 55 6.44 -11.81 2.38
CA CYS A 55 7.43 -10.88 1.82
C CYS A 55 8.79 -11.55 1.57
N ASN A 56 8.76 -12.84 1.23
CA ASN A 56 9.93 -13.69 0.95
C ASN A 56 10.23 -13.83 -0.55
N GLY A 57 9.39 -13.23 -1.40
CA GLY A 57 9.49 -13.33 -2.85
C GLY A 57 10.39 -12.26 -3.48
N VAL A 58 10.37 -12.21 -4.82
CA VAL A 58 11.03 -11.14 -5.56
C VAL A 58 10.31 -9.82 -5.27
N ASN A 59 11.08 -8.76 -5.07
CA ASN A 59 10.53 -7.41 -4.98
C ASN A 59 10.00 -6.98 -6.36
N LEU A 60 8.68 -6.84 -6.46
CA LEU A 60 7.96 -6.47 -7.67
C LEU A 60 7.86 -4.95 -7.84
N GLY A 61 8.15 -4.20 -6.79
CA GLY A 61 8.08 -2.75 -6.78
C GLY A 61 8.05 -2.17 -5.37
N SER A 62 8.41 -0.91 -5.26
CA SER A 62 8.33 -0.14 -4.02
C SER A 62 7.82 1.26 -4.28
N ALA A 63 7.09 1.81 -3.32
CA ALA A 63 6.69 3.20 -3.32
C ALA A 63 6.96 3.82 -1.95
N THR A 64 7.18 5.12 -1.90
CA THR A 64 7.41 5.86 -0.66
C THR A 64 6.48 7.03 -0.66
N ALA A 65 5.58 7.10 0.32
CA ALA A 65 4.62 8.18 0.45
C ALA A 65 5.34 9.54 0.50
N LYS A 66 5.23 10.34 -0.56
CA LYS A 66 5.64 11.75 -0.62
C LYS A 66 4.48 12.67 -0.21
N ALA A 67 3.24 12.17 -0.22
CA ALA A 67 2.02 12.86 0.17
C ALA A 67 1.19 12.01 1.16
N PRO A 68 0.18 12.58 1.85
CA PRO A 68 -0.65 11.83 2.80
C PRO A 68 -1.35 10.61 2.18
N ILE A 69 -1.90 10.74 0.96
CA ILE A 69 -2.37 9.59 0.17
C ILE A 69 -1.42 9.42 -1.01
N GLU A 70 -0.89 8.22 -1.22
CA GLU A 70 -0.27 7.84 -2.48
C GLU A 70 -0.94 6.60 -3.06
N GLU A 71 -1.69 6.81 -4.13
CA GLU A 71 -2.25 5.68 -4.88
C GLU A 71 -1.13 5.03 -5.70
N TRP A 72 -0.80 3.79 -5.38
CA TRP A 72 -0.08 2.95 -6.32
C TRP A 72 -1.10 2.31 -7.27
N ASN A 73 -0.87 2.44 -8.57
CA ASN A 73 -1.79 1.93 -9.59
C ASN A 73 -1.07 0.93 -10.48
N LYS A 74 -1.73 -0.20 -10.75
CA LYS A 74 -1.21 -1.27 -11.61
C LYS A 74 -0.82 -0.77 -13.00
N ASP A 75 -1.47 0.26 -13.50
CA ASP A 75 -1.16 0.83 -14.83
C ASP A 75 0.27 1.40 -14.90
N GLN A 76 0.91 1.59 -13.74
CA GLN A 76 2.32 1.98 -13.61
C GLN A 76 3.25 0.80 -13.29
N THR A 77 2.71 -0.41 -13.08
CA THR A 77 3.50 -1.62 -12.85
C THR A 77 3.39 -2.57 -14.02
N SER A 78 4.55 -3.09 -14.42
CA SER A 78 4.68 -4.17 -15.38
C SER A 78 3.78 -5.37 -15.01
N ALA A 79 3.54 -6.28 -15.96
CA ALA A 79 2.81 -7.54 -15.74
C ALA A 79 3.36 -8.40 -14.56
N ALA A 80 4.55 -8.09 -14.05
CA ALA A 80 5.09 -8.69 -12.84
C ALA A 80 4.37 -8.21 -11.56
N GLY A 81 3.97 -6.94 -11.48
CA GLY A 81 3.30 -6.37 -10.30
C GLY A 81 1.94 -6.98 -10.00
N SER A 82 1.21 -7.44 -11.02
CA SER A 82 -0.09 -8.11 -10.82
C SER A 82 0.02 -9.49 -10.17
N LYS A 83 1.23 -10.04 -10.06
CA LYS A 83 1.52 -11.31 -9.37
C LYS A 83 1.83 -11.13 -7.89
N MET A 84 1.60 -9.93 -7.33
CA MET A 84 1.84 -9.69 -5.92
C MET A 84 0.99 -10.60 -5.03
N LYS A 85 1.62 -11.11 -3.97
CA LYS A 85 0.96 -11.93 -2.93
C LYS A 85 1.12 -11.36 -1.53
N SER A 86 2.08 -10.48 -1.33
CA SER A 86 2.24 -9.76 -0.07
C SER A 86 2.88 -8.40 -0.29
N PHE A 87 2.76 -7.54 0.72
CA PHE A 87 3.45 -6.26 0.77
C PHE A 87 3.94 -5.98 2.19
N ARG A 88 5.01 -5.20 2.30
CA ARG A 88 5.57 -4.77 3.58
C ARG A 88 5.48 -3.27 3.70
N ILE A 89 4.85 -2.79 4.76
CA ILE A 89 4.95 -1.41 5.21
C ILE A 89 6.23 -1.29 6.02
N GLN A 90 7.09 -0.33 5.70
CA GLN A 90 8.41 -0.20 6.31
C GLN A 90 8.93 1.23 6.28
N GLY A 91 9.96 1.49 7.09
CA GLY A 91 10.67 2.77 7.07
C GLY A 91 9.77 3.96 7.39
N CYS A 92 8.73 3.74 8.19
CA CYS A 92 7.84 4.80 8.64
C CYS A 92 8.60 5.78 9.53
N LYS A 93 8.59 7.06 9.15
CA LYS A 93 9.22 8.14 9.90
C LYS A 93 8.19 9.21 10.19
N GLU A 94 8.21 9.71 11.42
CA GLU A 94 7.48 10.92 11.74
C GLU A 94 8.07 12.10 10.97
N ILE A 95 7.19 12.89 10.37
CA ILE A 95 7.57 14.11 9.68
C ILE A 95 6.94 15.31 10.38
N PRO A 96 7.69 16.41 10.57
CA PRO A 96 7.10 17.64 11.07
C PRO A 96 6.07 18.13 10.06
N VAL A 97 4.84 18.35 10.51
CA VAL A 97 3.77 18.89 9.66
C VAL A 97 3.38 20.26 10.21
N ALA A 98 3.33 21.25 9.32
CA ALA A 98 2.84 22.59 9.65
C ALA A 98 1.42 22.77 9.11
N GLY A 99 0.47 23.19 9.96
CA GLY A 99 -0.91 23.53 9.57
C GLY A 99 -1.98 22.55 10.08
N ASN A 100 -3.23 22.79 9.69
CA ASN A 100 -4.37 21.92 10.03
C ASN A 100 -4.27 20.58 9.27
N LEU A 101 -4.26 19.49 10.03
CA LEU A 101 -4.14 18.12 9.51
C LEU A 101 -5.52 17.56 9.22
N ASP A 102 -5.76 17.17 7.97
CA ASP A 102 -6.90 16.33 7.63
C ASP A 102 -6.54 14.87 7.90
N CYS A 103 -6.81 14.43 9.14
CA CYS A 103 -6.57 13.06 9.59
C CYS A 103 -7.55 12.04 8.97
N GLN A 104 -8.62 12.49 8.32
CA GLN A 104 -9.65 11.60 7.76
C GLN A 104 -9.37 11.22 6.31
N LYS A 105 -8.39 11.85 5.66
CA LYS A 105 -8.04 11.57 4.27
C LYS A 105 -7.77 10.08 4.00
N CYS A 106 -7.06 9.39 4.90
CA CYS A 106 -6.77 7.96 4.77
C CYS A 106 -7.96 7.04 5.10
N THR A 107 -8.90 7.50 5.92
CA THR A 107 -10.01 6.67 6.41
C THR A 107 -11.25 6.78 5.52
N ASN A 108 -11.34 7.82 4.69
CA ASN A 108 -12.46 8.11 3.79
C ASN A 108 -12.21 7.71 2.34
N ASP A 109 -11.01 7.20 2.00
CA ASP A 109 -10.74 6.59 0.69
C ASP A 109 -11.38 5.18 0.67
N PRO A 110 -12.39 4.94 -0.18
CA PRO A 110 -13.17 3.69 -0.17
C PRO A 110 -12.40 2.45 -0.62
#